data_AF-A0A3S5BBX2-F1
#
_entry.id   AF-A0A3S5BBX2-F1
#
_cell.length_a   1.000
_cell.length_b   1.000
_cell.length_c   1.000
_cell.angle_alpha   90.00
_cell.angle_beta   90.00
_cell.angle_gamma   90.00
#
_symmetry.space_group_name_H-M   'P 1'
#
loop_
_entity.id
_entity.type
_entity.pdbx_description
1 polymer ?
#
loop_
_entity_poly.entity_id
_entity_poly.type
_entity_poly.pdbx_seq_one_letter_code
_entity_poly.pdbx_strand_id
1 'polypeptide(L)' 'TDYFRIGVIQDEAGAELCGALKNIVAVGSGITDGLGYGDNTKAAIIRLGFMEMRNFIFRFFPDRSKLDFRT' A
#
# COMPACT_ATOMS: atom_id res chain seq x y z
N THR A 1 -20.77 15.28 12.95
CA THR A 1 -20.23 13.91 12.85
C THR A 1 -18.81 14.03 12.33
N ASP A 2 -17.86 14.34 13.22
CA ASP A 2 -16.47 14.65 12.84
C ASP A 2 -15.52 13.44 12.87
N TYR A 3 -16.00 12.28 13.32
CA TYR A 3 -15.18 11.09 13.58
C TYR A 3 -14.91 10.21 12.34
N PHE A 4 -15.65 10.37 11.25
CA PHE A 4 -15.54 9.51 10.07
C PHE A 4 -15.60 10.33 8.78
N ARG A 5 -14.45 10.50 8.12
CA ARG A 5 -14.32 11.23 6.86
C ARG A 5 -14.10 10.23 5.73
N ILE A 6 -14.85 10.39 4.65
CA ILE A 6 -14.79 9.53 3.46
C ILE A 6 -14.15 10.34 2.33
N GLY A 7 -13.12 9.78 1.70
CA GLY A 7 -12.57 10.29 0.44
C GLY A 7 -13.06 9.45 -0.73
N VAL A 8 -13.73 10.07 -1.70
CA VAL A 8 -14.19 9.38 -2.92
C VAL A 8 -13.05 9.39 -3.94
N ILE A 9 -12.71 8.21 -4.46
CA ILE A 9 -11.70 8.04 -5.50
C ILE A 9 -12.32 7.33 -6.71
N GLN A 10 -11.77 7.57 -7.91
CA GLN A 10 -12.17 6.90 -9.15
C GLN A 10 -11.30 5.66 -9.49
N ASP A 11 -10.42 5.26 -8.58
CA ASP A 11 -9.52 4.13 -8.75
C ASP A 11 -9.96 2.92 -7.90
N GLU A 12 -11.01 2.22 -8.33
CA GLU A 12 -11.56 1.09 -7.59
C GLU A 12 -10.58 -0.09 -7.47
N ALA A 13 -9.91 -0.49 -8.55
CA ALA A 13 -8.98 -1.62 -8.49
C ALA A 13 -7.71 -1.29 -7.68
N GLY A 14 -7.20 -0.04 -7.75
CA GLY A 14 -6.09 0.38 -6.91
C GLY A 14 -6.44 0.32 -5.43
N ALA A 15 -7.65 0.74 -5.04
CA ALA A 15 -8.12 0.62 -3.66
C ALA A 15 -8.27 -0.84 -3.20
N GLU A 16 -8.87 -1.71 -4.02
CA GLU A 16 -9.02 -3.14 -3.72
C GLU A 16 -7.66 -3.82 -3.55
N LEU A 17 -6.73 -3.56 -4.46
CA LEU A 17 -5.37 -4.12 -4.42
C LEU A 17 -4.57 -3.61 -3.22
N CYS A 18 -4.62 -2.31 -2.92
CA CYS A 18 -4.01 -1.79 -1.70
C CYS A 18 -4.57 -2.47 -0.45
N GLY A 19 -5.88 -2.71 -0.41
CA GLY A 19 -6.56 -3.42 0.67
C GLY A 19 -6.08 -4.87 0.83
N ALA A 20 -5.87 -5.58 -0.27
CA ALA A 20 -5.37 -6.96 -0.26
C ALA A 20 -3.87 -7.03 0.10
N LEU A 21 -3.04 -6.22 -0.54
CA LEU A 21 -1.58 -6.28 -0.46
C LEU A 21 -1.03 -5.77 0.88
N LYS A 22 -1.73 -4.84 1.56
CA LYS A 22 -1.31 -4.35 2.88
C LYS A 22 -1.14 -5.45 3.94
N ASN A 23 -1.91 -6.53 3.82
CA ASN A 23 -1.81 -7.67 4.73
C ASN A 23 -0.49 -8.43 4.54
N ILE A 24 -0.03 -8.58 3.30
CA ILE A 24 1.25 -9.24 2.98
C ILE A 24 2.42 -8.43 3.55
N VAL A 25 2.40 -7.11 3.38
CA VAL A 25 3.43 -6.23 3.95
C VAL A 25 3.38 -6.20 5.47
N ALA A 26 2.19 -6.30 6.08
CA ALA A 26 2.06 -6.44 7.53
C ALA A 26 2.68 -7.74 8.06
N VAL A 27 2.54 -8.86 7.34
CA VAL A 27 3.22 -10.12 7.69
C VAL A 27 4.74 -9.96 7.60
N GLY A 28 5.26 -9.34 6.53
CA GLY A 28 6.70 -9.06 6.41
C GLY A 28 7.22 -8.20 7.57
N SER A 29 6.48 -7.15 7.93
CA SER A 29 6.78 -6.29 9.08
C SER A 29 6.79 -7.11 10.39
N GLY A 30 5.81 -7.98 10.61
CA GLY A 30 5.73 -8.84 11.80
C GLY A 30 6.87 -9.86 11.90
N ILE A 31 7.34 -10.40 10.76
CA ILE A 31 8.53 -11.26 10.73
C ILE A 31 9.76 -10.46 11.15
N THR A 32 9.94 -9.25 10.62
CA THR A 32 11.10 -8.42 11.02
C THR A 32 11.07 -8.01 12.48
N ASP A 33 9.89 -7.77 13.03
CA ASP A 33 9.67 -7.51 14.46
C ASP A 33 10.00 -8.74 15.31
N GLY A 34 9.56 -9.94 14.89
CA GLY A 34 9.87 -11.21 15.55
C GLY A 34 11.34 -11.62 15.49
N LEU A 35 12.08 -11.13 14.50
CA LEU A 35 13.54 -11.29 14.39
C LEU A 35 14.32 -10.27 15.24
N GLY A 36 13.63 -9.37 15.95
CA GLY A 36 14.26 -8.34 16.78
C GLY A 36 14.88 -7.19 15.98
N TYR A 37 14.50 -7.04 14.70
CA TYR A 37 14.91 -5.87 13.94
C TYR A 37 14.11 -4.65 14.40
N GLY A 38 14.82 -3.56 14.73
CA GLY A 38 14.21 -2.32 15.21
C GLY A 38 13.40 -1.57 14.15
N ASP A 39 12.90 -0.39 14.53
CA ASP A 39 11.94 0.38 13.73
C ASP A 39 12.48 0.82 12.35
N ASN A 40 13.79 0.96 12.19
CA ASN A 40 14.41 1.29 10.91
C ASN A 40 14.17 0.21 9.85
N THR A 41 14.30 -1.07 10.23
CA THR A 41 14.05 -2.19 9.32
C THR A 41 12.56 -2.32 9.02
N LYS A 42 11.71 -2.13 10.03
CA LYS A 42 10.24 -2.11 9.87
C LYS A 42 9.79 -1.02 8.88
N ALA A 43 10.33 0.19 9.01
CA ALA A 43 10.07 1.30 8.09
C ALA A 43 10.58 0.99 6.68
N ALA A 44 11.75 0.36 6.56
CA ALA A 44 12.29 -0.06 5.28
C ALA A 44 11.39 -1.10 4.59
N ILE A 45 10.90 -2.11 5.33
CA ILE A 45 9.96 -3.13 4.82
C ILE A 45 8.67 -2.48 4.32
N ILE A 46 8.08 -1.57 5.10
CA ILE A 46 6.85 -0.87 4.70
C ILE A 46 7.08 -0.06 3.41
N ARG A 47 8.21 0.66 3.33
CA ARG A 47 8.56 1.45 2.14
C ARG A 47 8.78 0.58 0.91
N LEU A 48 9.52 -0.51 1.05
CA LEU A 48 9.78 -1.45 -0.04
C LEU A 48 8.49 -2.15 -0.48
N GLY A 49 7.69 -2.63 0.47
CA GLY A 49 6.40 -3.23 0.20
C GLY A 49 5.46 -2.28 -0.53
N PHE A 50 5.39 -1.01 -0.15
CA PHE A 50 4.60 -0.01 -0.87
C PHE A 50 5.07 0.21 -2.32
N MET A 51 6.39 0.24 -2.55
CA MET A 51 6.95 0.36 -3.90
C MET A 51 6.62 -0.87 -4.76
N GLU A 52 6.65 -2.06 -4.18
CA GLU A 52 6.24 -3.30 -4.84
C GLU A 52 4.74 -3.31 -5.16
N MET A 53 3.88 -2.89 -4.22
CA MET A 53 2.43 -2.75 -4.47
C MET A 53 2.16 -1.84 -5.66
N ARG A 54 2.80 -0.67 -5.69
CA ARG A 54 2.67 0.29 -6.79
C ARG A 54 3.12 -0.33 -8.12
N ASN A 55 4.26 -0.99 -8.14
CA ASN A 55 4.77 -1.65 -9.34
C ASN A 55 3.85 -2.79 -9.80
N PHE A 56 3.28 -3.56 -8.87
CA PHE A 56 2.30 -4.60 -9.15
C PHE A 56 1.05 -4.02 -9.81
N ILE A 57 0.48 -2.96 -9.24
CA ILE A 57 -0.71 -2.29 -9.79
C ILE A 57 -0.44 -1.83 -11.23
N PHE A 58 0.67 -1.13 -11.49
CA PHE A 58 1.00 -0.68 -12.85
C PHE A 58 1.30 -1.82 -13.82
N ARG A 59 1.80 -2.95 -13.33
CA ARG A 59 2.10 -4.12 -14.17
C ARG A 59 0.83 -4.82 -14.67
N PHE A 60 -0.16 -4.96 -13.80
CA PHE A 60 -1.41 -5.66 -14.10
C PHE A 60 -2.51 -4.74 -14.64
N PHE A 61 -2.46 -3.45 -14.31
CA PHE A 61 -3.43 -2.43 -14.74
C PHE A 61 -2.71 -1.21 -15.38
N PRO A 62 -2.10 -1.39 -16.56
CA PRO A 62 -1.27 -0.36 -17.21
C PRO A 62 -2.05 0.90 -17.63
N ASP A 63 -3.36 0.78 -17.91
CA ASP A 63 -4.22 1.90 -18.30
C ASP A 63 -4.52 2.90 -17.17
N ARG A 64 -4.14 2.59 -15.92
CA ARG A 64 -4.37 3.45 -14.74
C ARG A 64 -3.45 4.67 -14.69
N SER A 65 -2.45 4.77 -15.57
CA SER A 65 -1.46 5.87 -15.62
C SER A 65 -2.06 7.28 -15.85
N LYS A 66 -3.36 7.40 -16.17
CA LYS A 66 -4.07 8.67 -16.40
C LYS A 66 -4.95 9.14 -15.25
N LEU A 67 -5.04 8.40 -14.15
CA LEU A 67 -5.67 8.92 -12.93
C LEU A 67 -4.70 9.89 -12.25
N ASP A 68 -4.71 11.11 -12.80
CA ASP A 68 -4.06 12.29 -12.25
C ASP A 68 -4.42 12.40 -10.77
N PHE A 69 -3.40 12.49 -9.91
CA PHE A 69 -3.54 12.83 -8.49
C PHE A 69 -3.93 14.31 -8.34
N ARG A 70 -4.92 14.77 -9.11
CA ARG A 70 -5.58 16.06 -8.91
C ARG A 70 -6.56 15.92 -7.76
N THR A 71 -6.00 16.07 -6.55
CA THR A 71 -6.66 16.86 -5.50
C THR A 71 -6.85 18.30 -5.95
#